data_AF-A0A3B9EV31-F1
#
_entry.id   AF-A0A3B9EV31-F1
#
_cell.length_a   1.000
_cell.length_b   1.000
_cell.length_c   1.000
_cell.angle_alpha   90.00
_cell.angle_beta   90.00
_cell.angle_gamma   90.00
#
_symmetry.space_group_name_H-M   'P 1'
#
loop_
_entity.id
_entity.type
_entity.pdbx_description
1 polymer ?
#
loop_
_entity_poly.entity_id
_entity_poly.type
_entity_poly.pdbx_seq_one_letter_code
_entity_poly.pdbx_strand_id
1 'polypeptide(L)'
;MKNAILHFCIAFFPLSLFGQVSYSKPEIANSIDSAKKYHNISDYENTTRYADKAYSLSLKFNDSKGVRNALFYKAAISFDMQKLNLSDSLYREVEWMAKQARDTLLIIKSL
;
A
#
# COMPACT_ATOMS: atom_id res chain seq x y z
N MET A 1 -3.07 -14.06 65.76
CA MET A 1 -2.48 -12.72 65.96
C MET A 1 -1.88 -12.31 64.62
N LYS A 2 -2.61 -11.68 63.67
CA LYS A 2 -3.02 -10.25 63.58
C LYS A 2 -1.89 -9.27 63.91
N ASN A 3 -1.35 -8.62 62.87
CA ASN A 3 -1.17 -7.17 62.66
C ASN A 3 -0.29 -6.95 61.39
N ALA A 4 -0.89 -6.57 60.25
CA ALA A 4 -1.15 -5.20 59.77
C ALA A 4 0.07 -4.58 59.04
N ILE A 5 0.11 -4.69 57.71
CA ILE A 5 -0.11 -3.62 56.70
C ILE A 5 1.09 -2.66 56.52
N LEU A 6 1.66 -2.65 55.31
CA LEU A 6 2.05 -1.41 54.65
C LEU A 6 1.69 -1.49 53.16
N HIS A 7 0.84 -0.56 52.73
CA HIS A 7 0.46 -0.35 51.34
C HIS A 7 1.63 0.27 50.57
N PHE A 8 1.89 -0.22 49.37
CA PHE A 8 2.56 0.60 48.35
C PHE A 8 1.77 0.49 47.04
N CYS A 9 0.86 1.44 46.86
CA CYS A 9 0.24 1.72 45.58
C CYS A 9 1.29 2.35 44.66
N ILE A 10 1.72 1.64 43.62
CA ILE A 10 2.32 2.28 42.45
C ILE A 10 1.25 2.31 41.37
N ALA A 11 0.52 3.42 41.33
CA ALA A 11 -0.09 3.88 40.09
C ALA A 11 1.03 4.47 39.21
N PHE A 12 0.75 4.59 37.90
CA PHE A 12 1.59 5.13 36.82
C PHE A 12 2.56 4.11 36.19
N PHE A 13 2.50 3.76 34.90
CA PHE A 13 1.85 4.29 33.71
C PHE A 13 1.37 3.10 32.85
N PRO A 14 0.33 3.24 31.99
CA PRO A 14 0.19 2.31 30.88
C PRO A 14 1.51 2.34 30.10
N LEU A 15 2.05 1.17 29.73
CA LEU A 15 3.13 1.11 28.75
C LEU A 15 2.58 1.72 27.46
N SER A 16 2.77 3.02 27.35
CA SER A 16 2.41 3.82 26.22
C SER A 16 3.34 3.42 25.09
N LEU A 17 2.70 3.11 23.96
CA LEU A 17 2.95 3.94 22.80
C LEU A 17 4.38 3.89 22.25
N PHE A 18 4.83 2.69 21.88
CA PHE A 18 5.52 2.57 20.59
C PHE A 18 4.58 1.87 19.63
N GLY A 19 3.52 2.58 19.25
CA GLY A 19 3.01 2.37 17.90
C GLY A 19 4.23 2.55 17.01
N GLN A 20 4.65 1.48 16.32
CA GLN A 20 5.53 1.63 15.18
C GLN A 20 4.89 2.74 14.35
N VAL A 21 5.50 3.92 14.33
CA VAL A 21 5.23 4.87 13.26
C VAL A 21 5.53 4.02 12.03
N SER A 22 4.45 3.61 11.35
CA SER A 22 4.53 2.61 10.29
C SER A 22 5.16 3.33 9.10
N TYR A 23 6.48 3.57 9.15
CA TYR A 23 7.27 4.24 8.12
C TYR A 23 7.05 3.58 6.74
N SER A 24 6.62 2.31 6.75
CA SER A 24 6.17 1.56 5.59
C SER A 24 4.99 2.17 4.83
N LYS A 25 3.97 2.73 5.50
CA LYS A 25 2.78 3.29 4.82
C LYS A 25 3.11 4.57 4.05
N PRO A 26 3.84 5.55 4.63
CA PRO A 26 4.37 6.68 3.87
C PRO A 26 5.28 6.26 2.72
N GLU A 27 6.14 5.24 2.89
CA GLU A 27 7.04 4.80 1.81
C GLU A 27 6.28 4.14 0.64
N ILE A 28 5.27 3.33 0.93
CA ILE A 28 4.37 2.77 -0.08
C ILE A 28 3.66 3.89 -0.83
N ALA A 29 3.07 4.86 -0.11
CA ALA A 29 2.38 5.99 -0.71
C ALA A 29 3.32 6.83 -1.60
N ASN A 30 4.51 7.18 -1.10
CA ASN A 30 5.52 7.91 -1.86
C ASN A 30 5.96 7.17 -3.12
N SER A 31 6.06 5.84 -3.06
CA SER A 31 6.40 5.01 -4.22
C SER A 31 5.26 5.02 -5.26
N ILE A 32 4.00 4.93 -4.82
CA ILE A 32 2.84 5.06 -5.70
C ILE A 32 2.76 6.45 -6.35
N ASP A 33 2.97 7.51 -5.56
CA ASP A 33 2.96 8.89 -6.04
C ASP A 33 4.11 9.14 -7.03
N SER A 34 5.28 8.54 -6.78
CA SER A 34 6.40 8.58 -7.72
C SER A 34 6.06 7.87 -9.02
N ALA A 35 5.47 6.66 -8.96
CA ALA A 35 5.01 5.95 -10.16
C ALA A 35 4.05 6.82 -10.98
N LYS A 36 3.03 7.41 -10.33
CA LYS A 36 2.11 8.36 -10.98
C LYS A 36 2.84 9.51 -11.67
N LYS A 37 3.77 10.16 -10.95
CA LYS A 37 4.51 11.33 -11.45
C LYS A 37 5.28 10.99 -12.71
N TYR A 38 6.01 9.87 -12.72
CA TYR A 38 6.80 9.43 -13.86
C TYR A 38 5.92 8.95 -15.02
N HIS A 39 4.80 8.30 -14.72
CA HIS A 39 3.83 7.88 -15.74
C HIS A 39 3.29 9.09 -16.52
N ASN A 40 2.95 10.17 -15.82
CA ASN A 40 2.42 11.39 -16.42
C ASN A 40 3.40 12.10 -17.36
N ILE A 41 4.70 11.79 -17.28
CA ILE A 41 5.73 12.32 -18.18
C ILE A 41 6.30 11.24 -19.11
N SER A 42 5.60 10.10 -19.23
CA SER A 42 5.98 8.96 -20.07
C SER A 42 7.37 8.38 -19.76
N ASP A 43 7.86 8.56 -18.55
CA ASP A 43 9.10 7.96 -18.06
C ASP A 43 8.78 6.55 -17.54
N TYR A 44 8.65 5.61 -18.47
CA TYR A 44 8.19 4.26 -18.18
C TYR A 44 9.18 3.44 -17.37
N GLU A 45 10.48 3.73 -17.49
CA GLU A 45 11.51 3.08 -16.67
C GLU A 45 11.32 3.43 -15.19
N ASN A 46 11.22 4.73 -14.87
CA ASN A 46 11.01 5.16 -13.50
C ASN A 46 9.63 4.76 -12.99
N THR A 47 8.59 4.83 -13.83
CA THR A 47 7.25 4.33 -13.45
C THR A 47 7.32 2.87 -13.03
N THR A 48 8.00 2.02 -13.81
CA THR A 48 8.14 0.59 -13.54
C THR A 48 8.88 0.37 -12.22
N ARG A 49 10.02 1.04 -12.04
CA ARG A 49 10.83 0.95 -10.81
C ARG A 49 10.03 1.27 -9.55
N TYR A 50 9.25 2.36 -9.58
CA TYR A 50 8.47 2.77 -8.42
C TYR A 50 7.22 1.94 -8.21
N ALA A 51 6.58 1.46 -9.27
CA ALA A 51 5.45 0.52 -9.16
C ALA A 51 5.90 -0.83 -8.56
N ASP A 52 7.03 -1.38 -9.00
CA ASP A 52 7.58 -2.63 -8.43
C ASP A 52 8.06 -2.46 -6.98
N LYS A 53 8.64 -1.30 -6.65
CA LYS A 53 8.98 -0.95 -5.26
C LYS A 53 7.71 -0.90 -4.39
N ALA A 54 6.66 -0.20 -4.85
CA ALA A 54 5.39 -0.12 -4.14
C ALA A 54 4.77 -1.51 -3.95
N TYR A 55 4.77 -2.35 -4.99
CA TYR A 55 4.26 -3.72 -4.94
C TYR A 55 4.99 -4.56 -3.90
N SER A 56 6.33 -4.57 -3.94
CA SER A 56 7.16 -5.36 -3.02
C SER A 56 6.99 -4.94 -1.56
N LEU A 57 6.96 -3.63 -1.30
CA LEU A 57 6.70 -3.10 0.05
C LEU A 57 5.28 -3.45 0.51
N SER A 58 4.30 -3.31 -0.37
CA SER A 58 2.90 -3.60 -0.04
C SER A 58 2.68 -5.06 0.30
N LEU A 59 3.31 -6.00 -0.42
CA LEU A 59 3.32 -7.42 -0.07
C LEU A 59 4.01 -7.65 1.28
N LYS A 60 5.19 -7.07 1.50
CA LYS A 60 5.95 -7.21 2.76
C LYS A 60 5.15 -6.74 3.98
N PHE A 61 4.34 -5.70 3.83
CA PHE A 61 3.60 -5.08 4.93
C PHE A 61 2.10 -5.39 4.91
N ASN A 62 1.65 -6.36 4.09
CA ASN A 62 0.24 -6.72 3.90
C ASN A 62 -0.69 -5.51 3.62
N ASP A 63 -0.20 -4.52 2.86
CA ASP A 63 -0.98 -3.38 2.41
C ASP A 63 -1.74 -3.71 1.12
N SER A 64 -2.94 -4.26 1.26
CA SER A 64 -3.77 -4.63 0.11
C SER A 64 -4.13 -3.44 -0.79
N LYS A 65 -4.22 -2.22 -0.25
CA LYS A 65 -4.46 -1.00 -1.05
C LYS A 65 -3.22 -0.64 -1.86
N GLY A 66 -2.05 -0.76 -1.24
CA GLY A 66 -0.77 -0.56 -1.91
C GLY A 66 -0.55 -1.54 -3.07
N VAL A 67 -0.90 -2.82 -2.88
CA VAL A 67 -0.83 -3.85 -3.94
C VAL A 67 -1.70 -3.45 -5.14
N ARG A 68 -2.98 -3.09 -4.91
CA ARG A 68 -3.89 -2.72 -5.99
C ARG A 68 -3.39 -1.51 -6.78
N ASN A 69 -2.93 -0.46 -6.09
CA ASN A 69 -2.42 0.74 -6.76
C ASN A 69 -1.14 0.47 -7.54
N ALA A 70 -0.25 -0.37 -7.02
CA ALA A 70 0.96 -0.77 -7.74
C ALA A 70 0.63 -1.57 -9.01
N LEU A 71 -0.29 -2.54 -8.92
CA LEU A 71 -0.77 -3.30 -10.07
C LEU A 71 -1.45 -2.39 -11.12
N PHE A 72 -2.21 -1.39 -10.69
CA PHE A 72 -2.81 -0.40 -11.59
C PHE A 72 -1.75 0.31 -12.44
N TYR A 73 -0.66 0.81 -11.84
CA TYR A 73 0.40 1.46 -12.63
C TYR A 73 1.15 0.47 -13.52
N LYS A 74 1.32 -0.79 -13.10
CA LYS A 74 1.89 -1.83 -13.98
C LYS A 74 0.98 -2.12 -15.19
N ALA A 75 -0.33 -2.11 -15.00
CA ALA A 75 -1.31 -2.26 -16.07
C ALA A 75 -1.26 -1.08 -17.05
N ALA A 76 -1.20 0.15 -16.51
CA ALA A 76 -1.14 1.38 -17.28
C ALA A 76 0.14 1.48 -18.14
N ILE A 77 1.32 1.21 -17.57
CA ILE A 77 2.57 1.17 -18.35
C ILE A 77 2.50 0.07 -19.42
N SER A 78 1.93 -1.10 -19.09
CA SER A 78 1.78 -2.19 -20.07
C SER A 78 0.88 -1.77 -21.23
N PHE A 79 -0.17 -0.99 -20.97
CA PHE A 79 -1.03 -0.41 -21.99
C PHE A 79 -0.24 0.55 -22.89
N ASP A 80 0.44 1.52 -22.28
CA ASP A 80 1.24 2.54 -22.98
C ASP A 80 2.37 1.93 -23.83
N MET A 81 2.98 0.84 -23.36
CA MET A 81 3.99 0.07 -24.08
C MET A 81 3.40 -0.93 -25.10
N GLN A 82 2.09 -0.89 -25.36
CA GLN A 82 1.36 -1.79 -26.27
C GLN A 82 1.45 -3.28 -25.92
N LYS A 83 1.72 -3.62 -24.67
CA LYS A 83 1.66 -4.99 -24.13
C LYS A 83 0.23 -5.32 -23.69
N LEU A 84 -0.71 -5.25 -24.65
CA LEU A 84 -2.14 -5.23 -24.38
C LEU A 84 -2.65 -6.46 -23.61
N ASN A 85 -2.15 -7.67 -23.92
CA ASN A 85 -2.53 -8.88 -23.19
C ASN A 85 -2.15 -8.83 -21.71
N LEU A 86 -0.95 -8.32 -21.41
CA LEU A 86 -0.48 -8.15 -20.03
C LEU A 86 -1.28 -7.06 -19.33
N SER A 87 -1.54 -5.96 -20.03
CA SER A 87 -2.34 -4.85 -19.51
C SER A 87 -3.75 -5.30 -19.13
N ASP A 88 -4.47 -5.99 -20.02
CA ASP A 88 -5.81 -6.51 -19.75
C ASP A 88 -5.83 -7.46 -18.55
N SER A 89 -4.87 -8.39 -18.49
CA SER A 89 -4.74 -9.30 -17.34
C SER A 89 -4.56 -8.56 -16.02
N LEU A 90 -3.71 -7.52 -16.00
CA LEU A 90 -3.45 -6.74 -14.79
C LEU A 90 -4.64 -5.86 -14.41
N TYR A 91 -5.33 -5.25 -15.37
CA TYR A 91 -6.54 -4.46 -15.09
C TYR A 91 -7.67 -5.33 -14.52
N ARG A 92 -7.87 -6.54 -15.04
CA ARG A 92 -8.85 -7.49 -14.48
C ARG A 92 -8.52 -7.89 -13.04
N GLU A 93 -7.25 -8.09 -12.73
CA GLU A 93 -6.81 -8.37 -11.36
C GLU A 93 -7.08 -7.18 -10.43
N VAL A 94 -6.72 -5.97 -10.87
CA VAL A 94 -7.01 -4.72 -10.14
C VAL A 94 -8.50 -4.56 -9.88
N GLU A 95 -9.33 -4.76 -10.90
CA GLU A 95 -10.78 -4.65 -10.82
C GLU A 95 -11.36 -5.67 -9.82
N TRP A 96 -10.93 -6.94 -9.91
CA TRP A 96 -11.36 -7.99 -8.98
C TRP A 96 -11.01 -7.63 -7.54
N MET A 97 -9.76 -7.22 -7.28
CA MET A 97 -9.33 -6.82 -5.94
C MET A 97 -10.07 -5.56 -5.45
N ALA A 98 -10.32 -4.60 -6.33
CA ALA A 98 -11.01 -3.35 -6.00
C ALA A 98 -12.48 -3.62 -5.64
N LYS A 99 -13.15 -4.55 -6.34
CA LYS A 99 -14.50 -5.03 -5.98
C LYS A 99 -14.53 -5.64 -4.58
N GLN A 100 -13.57 -6.51 -4.23
CA GLN A 100 -13.49 -7.09 -2.88
C GLN A 100 -13.30 -6.02 -1.80
N ALA A 101 -12.51 -4.98 -2.10
CA ALA A 101 -12.22 -3.89 -1.17
C ALA A 101 -13.27 -2.76 -1.17
N ARG A 102 -14.29 -2.81 -2.06
CA ARG A 102 -15.24 -1.72 -2.33
C ARG A 102 -14.56 -0.39 -2.70
N ASP A 103 -13.44 -0.47 -3.41
CA ASP A 103 -12.65 0.68 -3.88
C ASP A 103 -13.19 1.22 -5.20
N THR A 104 -14.31 1.95 -5.13
CA THR A 104 -15.08 2.40 -6.31
C THR A 104 -14.27 3.22 -7.30
N LEU A 105 -13.34 4.05 -6.82
CA LEU A 105 -12.48 4.84 -7.68
C LEU A 105 -11.57 3.95 -8.53
N LEU A 106 -11.01 2.89 -7.95
CA LEU A 106 -10.11 2.00 -8.67
C LEU A 106 -10.86 1.05 -9.60
N ILE A 107 -12.09 0.66 -9.26
CA ILE A 107 -12.99 -0.04 -10.20
C ILE A 107 -13.16 0.80 -11.47
N ILE A 108 -13.57 2.08 -11.35
CA ILE A 108 -13.79 2.94 -12.52
C ILE A 108 -12.53 3.12 -13.36
N LYS A 109 -11.36 3.20 -12.73
CA LYS A 109 -10.08 3.37 -13.43
C LYS A 109 -9.57 2.11 -14.12
N SER A 110 -10.13 0.93 -13.80
CA SER A 110 -9.70 -0.36 -14.35
C SER A 110 -10.67 -0.92 -15.40
N LEU A 111 -11.69 -0.14 -15.79
CA LEU A 111 -12.60 -0.39 -16.91
C LEU A 111 -12.05 0.23 -18.20
#